data_AF-M0NW56-F1
#
_entry.id   AF-M0NW56-F1
#
_cell.length_a   1.000
_cell.length_b   1.000
_cell.length_c   1.000
_cell.angle_alpha   90.00
_cell.angle_beta   90.00
_cell.angle_gamma   90.00
#
_symmetry.space_group_name_H-M   'P 1'
#
loop_
_entity.id
_entity.type
_entity.pdbx_description
1 polymer ?
#
loop_
_entity_poly.entity_id
_entity_poly.type
_entity_poly.pdbx_seq_one_letter_code
_entity_poly.pdbx_strand_id
1 'polypeptide(L)'
;MSIDTDDGPPRDPTADRFDRSERALTPIAGVLLLAITVALAGGVVTAAIDAPPEPAPTASLSLSATDDRITVTHRGGDALDATELEVRVRVDGEPLTRQPPVPFFSAAGFHPGPTGAFNAATDGDWRVGGSASFRVAETNDPAVEPGRTVTVEVSVDGLPVATLETVVEPR
;
A
#
# COMPACT_ATOMS: atom_id res chain seq x y z
N MET A 1 18.95 -37.39 -95.20
CA MET A 1 19.86 -36.58 -96.02
C MET A 1 20.27 -35.40 -95.16
N SER A 2 21.46 -35.48 -94.56
CA SER A 2 22.04 -34.48 -93.67
C SER A 2 23.29 -33.92 -94.34
N ILE A 3 23.43 -32.60 -94.29
CA ILE A 3 24.62 -31.80 -94.61
C ILE A 3 24.51 -30.61 -93.65
N ASP A 4 25.48 -30.46 -92.73
CA ASP A 4 26.62 -29.51 -92.80
C ASP A 4 26.12 -28.05 -92.75
N THR A 5 26.67 -27.06 -92.02
CA THR A 5 27.82 -26.91 -91.12
C THR A 5 27.83 -25.42 -90.66
N ASP A 6 28.59 -25.13 -89.59
CA ASP A 6 29.16 -23.81 -89.20
C ASP A 6 28.22 -22.68 -88.76
N ASP A 7 28.64 -21.70 -87.95
CA ASP A 7 29.69 -21.49 -86.93
C ASP A 7 29.43 -20.04 -86.42
N GLY A 8 29.77 -19.75 -85.17
CA GLY A 8 29.61 -18.42 -84.59
C GLY A 8 30.03 -18.36 -83.12
N PRO A 9 30.96 -17.46 -82.74
CA PRO A 9 31.94 -17.68 -81.67
C PRO A 9 31.41 -17.44 -80.24
N PRO A 10 32.16 -17.88 -79.19
CA PRO A 10 31.72 -17.81 -77.80
C PRO A 10 31.74 -16.37 -77.28
N ARG A 11 30.66 -15.96 -76.59
CA ARG A 11 30.68 -14.78 -75.74
C ARG A 11 30.75 -15.23 -74.29
N ASP A 12 31.93 -15.08 -73.71
CA ASP A 12 32.12 -15.05 -72.26
C ASP A 12 31.90 -13.61 -71.79
N PRO A 13 30.86 -13.36 -71.00
CA PRO A 13 30.90 -12.28 -70.03
C PRO A 13 30.79 -12.88 -68.63
N THR A 14 31.92 -13.41 -68.14
CA THR A 14 32.25 -13.36 -66.73
C THR A 14 32.49 -11.89 -66.35
N ALA A 15 31.41 -11.11 -66.33
CA ALA A 15 31.40 -9.73 -65.86
C ALA A 15 29.97 -9.34 -65.44
N ASP A 16 29.37 -10.14 -64.55
CA ASP A 16 28.39 -9.57 -63.60
C ASP A 16 28.29 -10.41 -62.33
N ARG A 17 29.44 -10.81 -61.77
CA ARG A 17 29.49 -11.63 -60.55
C ARG A 17 29.44 -10.81 -59.25
N PHE A 18 29.04 -9.54 -59.30
CA PHE A 18 29.08 -8.67 -58.13
C PHE A 18 27.80 -7.87 -57.85
N ASP A 19 26.62 -8.38 -58.20
CA ASP A 19 25.37 -7.68 -57.85
C ASP A 19 24.21 -8.59 -57.40
N ARG A 20 24.53 -9.70 -56.71
CA ARG A 20 23.49 -10.61 -56.16
C ARG A 20 23.42 -10.66 -54.63
N SER A 21 24.33 -9.99 -53.90
CA SER A 21 24.41 -10.17 -52.45
C SER A 21 23.58 -9.21 -51.60
N GLU A 22 22.87 -8.23 -52.19
CA GLU A 22 22.11 -7.25 -51.37
C GLU A 22 20.59 -7.46 -51.34
N ARG A 23 20.01 -8.32 -52.18
CA ARG A 23 18.53 -8.46 -52.29
C ARG A 23 17.92 -9.68 -51.60
N ALA A 24 18.65 -10.35 -50.71
CA ALA A 24 18.12 -11.47 -49.93
C ALA A 24 18.11 -11.24 -48.40
N LEU A 25 18.43 -10.03 -47.93
CA LEU A 25 18.48 -9.72 -46.49
C LEU A 25 17.22 -9.00 -45.97
N THR A 26 16.41 -8.42 -46.85
CA THR A 26 15.22 -7.64 -46.48
C THR A 26 14.10 -8.44 -45.80
N PRO A 27 13.75 -9.68 -46.20
CA PRO A 27 12.66 -10.40 -45.56
C PRO A 27 13.02 -10.85 -44.14
N ILE A 28 14.25 -11.32 -43.94
CA ILE A 28 14.72 -11.89 -42.67
C ILE A 28 14.89 -10.80 -41.62
N ALA A 29 15.42 -9.63 -42.01
CA ALA A 29 15.53 -8.48 -41.12
C ALA A 29 14.15 -8.00 -40.64
N GLY A 30 13.15 -7.97 -41.53
CA GLY A 30 11.78 -7.61 -41.18
C GLY A 30 11.13 -8.59 -40.21
N VAL A 31 11.30 -9.90 -40.46
CA VAL A 31 10.76 -10.96 -39.58
C VAL A 31 11.44 -10.97 -38.22
N LEU A 32 12.76 -10.76 -38.17
CA LEU A 32 13.50 -10.69 -36.91
C LEU A 32 13.10 -9.46 -36.10
N LEU A 33 12.96 -8.29 -36.73
CA LEU A 33 12.50 -7.09 -36.05
C LEU A 33 11.07 -7.25 -35.53
N LEU A 34 10.20 -7.92 -36.29
CA LEU A 34 8.84 -8.27 -35.87
C LEU A 34 8.86 -9.24 -34.68
N ALA A 35 9.70 -10.27 -34.71
CA ALA A 35 9.85 -11.21 -33.60
C ALA A 35 10.36 -10.52 -32.33
N ILE A 36 11.31 -9.58 -32.46
CA ILE A 36 11.82 -8.77 -31.34
C ILE A 36 10.75 -7.82 -30.82
N THR A 37 9.98 -7.16 -31.68
CA THR A 37 8.87 -6.29 -31.25
C THR A 37 7.75 -7.09 -30.59
N VAL A 38 7.45 -8.29 -31.08
CA VAL A 38 6.49 -9.21 -30.44
C VAL A 38 7.01 -9.73 -29.11
N ALA A 39 8.31 -10.01 -28.98
CA ALA A 39 8.92 -10.40 -27.70
C ALA A 39 8.97 -9.24 -26.69
N LEU A 40 9.29 -8.03 -27.15
CA LEU A 40 9.26 -6.80 -26.33
C LEU A 40 7.82 -6.42 -25.93
N ALA A 41 6.85 -6.60 -26.82
CA ALA A 41 5.43 -6.38 -26.54
C ALA A 41 4.82 -7.53 -25.70
N GLY A 42 5.37 -8.74 -25.84
CA GLY A 42 4.98 -9.97 -25.15
C GLY A 42 5.70 -10.18 -23.83
N GLY A 43 6.39 -9.16 -23.31
CA GLY A 43 6.77 -9.06 -21.90
C GLY A 43 5.52 -8.89 -21.04
N VAL A 44 4.69 -9.95 -21.00
CA VAL A 44 3.47 -10.01 -20.20
C VAL A 44 3.91 -9.98 -18.75
N VAL A 45 3.64 -8.84 -18.12
CA VAL A 45 3.69 -8.64 -16.68
C VAL A 45 2.90 -9.78 -16.05
N THR A 46 3.59 -10.72 -15.38
CA THR A 46 2.94 -11.62 -14.43
C THR A 46 2.56 -10.79 -13.21
N ALA A 47 1.54 -9.94 -13.37
CA ALA A 47 0.83 -9.42 -12.23
C ALA A 47 0.17 -10.65 -11.61
N ALA A 48 0.64 -11.06 -10.44
CA ALA A 48 -0.23 -11.79 -9.54
C ALA A 48 -1.52 -10.96 -9.48
N ILE A 49 -2.64 -11.56 -9.86
CA ILE A 49 -3.94 -10.94 -9.64
C ILE A 49 -4.12 -11.00 -8.13
N ASP A 50 -3.55 -10.03 -7.42
CA ASP A 50 -3.93 -9.75 -6.05
C ASP A 50 -5.42 -9.44 -6.09
N ALA A 51 -6.17 -10.05 -5.18
CA ALA A 51 -7.55 -9.66 -4.96
C ALA A 51 -7.60 -8.14 -4.77
N PRO A 52 -8.65 -7.45 -5.25
CA PRO A 52 -8.83 -6.04 -4.92
C PRO A 52 -8.68 -5.88 -3.40
N PRO A 53 -7.95 -4.86 -2.91
CA PRO A 53 -7.81 -4.65 -1.48
C PRO A 53 -9.19 -4.54 -0.85
N GLU A 54 -9.42 -5.26 0.26
CA GLU A 54 -10.67 -5.18 1.01
C GLU A 54 -10.89 -3.72 1.45
N PRO A 55 -12.12 -3.20 1.36
CA PRO A 55 -12.42 -1.84 1.79
C PRO A 55 -12.22 -1.69 3.30
N ALA A 56 -11.84 -0.48 3.73
CA ALA A 56 -11.73 -0.16 5.15
C ALA A 56 -13.06 -0.40 5.87
N PRO A 57 -13.05 -0.92 7.10
CA PRO A 57 -14.28 -1.06 7.88
C PRO A 57 -14.90 0.32 8.13
N THR A 58 -16.23 0.38 8.07
CA THR A 58 -16.97 1.62 8.31
C THR A 58 -17.48 1.63 9.76
N ALA A 59 -16.84 2.43 10.62
CA ALA A 59 -17.24 2.60 12.01
C ALA A 59 -17.42 4.08 12.38
N SER A 60 -18.47 4.36 13.15
CA SER A 60 -18.68 5.66 13.80
C SER A 60 -18.09 5.59 15.20
N LEU A 61 -17.09 6.44 15.46
CA LEU A 61 -16.41 6.53 16.74
C LEU A 61 -16.63 7.91 17.38
N SER A 62 -16.58 7.97 18.71
CA SER A 62 -16.55 9.23 19.45
C SER A 62 -15.36 9.26 20.41
N LEU A 63 -14.79 10.45 20.62
CA LEU A 63 -13.63 10.68 21.48
C LEU A 63 -14.02 11.51 22.71
N SER A 64 -13.49 11.14 23.87
CA SER A 64 -13.43 12.01 25.05
C SER A 64 -12.04 11.95 25.68
N ALA A 65 -11.62 13.05 26.30
CA ALA A 65 -10.37 13.12 27.03
C ALA A 65 -10.59 13.83 28.37
N THR A 66 -10.08 13.24 29.45
CA THR A 66 -10.18 13.78 30.81
C THR A 66 -8.86 13.56 31.52
N ASP A 67 -8.28 14.62 32.08
CA ASP A 67 -6.90 14.62 32.58
C ASP A 67 -5.93 13.99 31.56
N ASP A 68 -5.26 12.90 31.92
CA ASP A 68 -4.32 12.14 31.09
C ASP A 68 -4.96 11.00 30.29
N ARG A 69 -6.28 10.80 30.43
CA ARG A 69 -7.01 9.68 29.86
C ARG A 69 -7.65 10.04 28.52
N ILE A 70 -7.42 9.18 27.53
CA ILE A 70 -8.08 9.23 26.23
C ILE A 70 -9.01 8.02 26.12
N THR A 71 -10.28 8.26 25.81
CA THR A 71 -11.30 7.23 25.64
C THR A 71 -11.94 7.34 24.27
N VAL A 72 -11.96 6.25 23.53
CA VAL A 72 -12.69 6.14 22.26
C VAL A 72 -13.85 5.18 22.45
N THR A 73 -15.03 5.55 21.93
CA THR A 73 -16.26 4.75 22.05
C THR A 73 -16.80 4.44 20.67
N HIS A 74 -17.15 3.17 20.45
CA HIS A 74 -17.77 2.70 19.23
C HIS A 74 -19.27 3.00 19.25
N ARG A 75 -19.74 3.80 18.30
CA ARG A 75 -21.13 4.30 18.25
C ARG A 75 -21.99 3.57 17.23
N GLY A 76 -21.40 2.98 16.20
CA GLY A 76 -22.14 2.32 15.13
C GLY A 76 -21.23 1.82 14.02
N GLY A 77 -21.74 0.93 13.16
CA GLY A 77 -21.00 0.36 12.04
C GLY A 77 -20.33 -0.97 12.36
N ASP A 78 -19.32 -1.31 11.56
CA ASP A 78 -18.60 -2.58 11.59
C ASP A 78 -17.82 -2.76 12.90
N ALA A 79 -17.67 -4.01 13.34
CA ALA A 79 -16.77 -4.33 14.45
C ALA A 79 -15.32 -4.07 14.06
N LEU A 80 -14.49 -3.69 15.01
CA LEU A 80 -13.06 -3.46 14.82
C LEU A 80 -12.27 -4.47 15.66
N ASP A 81 -11.20 -5.04 15.10
CA ASP A 81 -10.24 -5.85 15.84
C ASP A 81 -9.05 -4.98 16.25
N ALA A 82 -8.82 -4.83 17.56
CA ALA A 82 -7.73 -4.01 18.06
C ALA A 82 -6.34 -4.48 17.61
N THR A 83 -6.15 -5.76 17.27
CA THR A 83 -4.88 -6.30 16.78
C THR A 83 -4.49 -5.80 15.39
N GLU A 84 -5.47 -5.28 14.63
CA GLU A 84 -5.29 -4.69 13.29
C GLU A 84 -5.29 -3.15 13.34
N LEU A 85 -5.52 -2.56 14.53
CA LEU A 85 -5.62 -1.12 14.70
C LEU A 85 -4.25 -0.44 14.80
N GLU A 86 -4.13 0.66 14.08
CA GLU A 86 -3.15 1.70 14.38
C GLU A 86 -3.89 2.92 14.95
N VAL A 87 -3.45 3.37 16.13
CA VAL A 87 -3.97 4.57 16.79
C VAL A 87 -2.86 5.60 16.87
N ARG A 88 -3.11 6.79 16.32
CA ARG A 88 -2.19 7.93 16.40
C ARG A 88 -2.81 9.08 17.16
N VAL A 89 -2.03 9.70 18.03
CA VAL A 89 -2.42 10.79 18.91
C VAL A 89 -1.56 12.01 18.65
N ARG A 90 -2.21 13.15 18.53
CA ARG A 90 -1.60 14.48 18.54
C ARG A 90 -2.21 15.33 19.64
N VAL A 91 -1.41 16.22 20.23
CA VAL A 91 -1.87 17.25 21.17
C VAL A 91 -1.52 18.60 20.57
N ASP A 92 -2.52 19.47 20.40
CA ASP A 92 -2.40 20.77 19.73
C ASP A 92 -1.68 20.67 18.36
N GLY A 93 -1.96 19.59 17.62
CA GLY A 93 -1.39 19.30 16.32
C GLY A 93 0.00 18.66 16.33
N GLU A 94 0.65 18.53 17.49
CA GLU A 94 1.96 17.88 17.63
C GLU A 94 1.82 16.40 18.00
N PRO A 95 2.42 15.46 17.24
CA PRO A 95 2.33 14.04 17.55
C PRO A 95 3.03 13.69 18.85
N LEU A 96 2.42 12.79 19.63
CA LEU A 96 3.12 12.18 20.77
C LEU A 96 4.43 11.53 20.31
N THR A 97 5.48 11.74 21.09
CA THR A 97 6.80 11.13 20.91
C THR A 97 6.70 9.60 20.90
N ARG A 98 5.80 9.04 21.73
CA ARG A 98 5.46 7.62 21.72
C ARG A 98 3.98 7.45 21.44
N GLN A 99 3.67 6.76 20.36
CA GLN A 99 2.30 6.41 19.96
C GLN A 99 1.84 5.14 20.69
N PRO A 100 0.53 5.01 20.99
CA PRO A 100 0.01 3.87 21.73
C PRO A 100 0.09 2.60 20.87
N PRO A 101 0.82 1.55 21.30
CA PRO A 101 0.94 0.31 20.55
C PRO A 101 -0.27 -0.59 20.85
N VAL A 102 -1.47 -0.20 20.41
CA VAL A 102 -2.68 -0.98 20.68
C VAL A 102 -2.65 -2.32 19.92
N PRO A 103 -3.14 -3.41 20.54
CA PRO A 103 -3.47 -3.53 21.96
C PRO A 103 -2.20 -3.70 22.80
N PHE A 104 -2.20 -3.22 24.05
CA PHE A 104 -1.06 -3.40 24.96
C PHE A 104 -1.50 -3.66 26.41
N PHE A 105 -0.57 -4.11 27.24
CA PHE A 105 -0.76 -4.12 28.69
C PHE A 105 0.05 -3.00 29.37
N SER A 106 1.29 -2.81 28.91
CA SER A 106 2.18 -1.71 29.32
C SER A 106 3.03 -1.29 28.13
N ALA A 107 3.28 0.02 28.00
CA ALA A 107 4.07 0.60 26.94
C ALA A 107 4.79 1.86 27.47
N ALA A 108 5.98 2.14 26.96
CA ALA A 108 6.71 3.36 27.33
C ALA A 108 5.91 4.60 26.92
N GLY A 109 5.85 5.61 27.80
CA GLY A 109 5.03 6.81 27.59
C GLY A 109 3.54 6.65 27.94
N PHE A 110 3.13 5.50 28.49
CA PHE A 110 1.75 5.23 28.88
C PHE A 110 1.68 4.60 30.26
N HIS A 111 0.63 4.90 31.02
CA HIS A 111 0.33 4.17 32.23
C HIS A 111 -0.10 2.74 31.88
N PRO A 112 0.33 1.71 32.66
CA PRO A 112 -0.13 0.34 32.46
C PRO A 112 -1.65 0.20 32.61
N GLY A 113 -2.17 -0.84 31.98
CA GLY A 113 -3.58 -1.24 32.06
C GLY A 113 -4.52 -0.32 31.27
N PRO A 114 -4.42 -0.27 29.93
CA PRO A 114 -5.52 0.24 29.11
C PRO A 114 -6.80 -0.58 29.35
N THR A 115 -7.93 -0.11 28.86
CA THR A 115 -9.24 -0.77 29.06
C THR A 115 -9.91 -1.10 27.74
N GLY A 116 -10.87 -2.03 27.78
CA GLY A 116 -11.59 -2.47 26.58
C GLY A 116 -10.64 -3.09 25.57
N ALA A 117 -10.97 -2.92 24.28
CA ALA A 117 -10.22 -3.54 23.18
C ALA A 117 -8.74 -3.11 23.10
N PHE A 118 -8.36 -1.97 23.67
CA PHE A 118 -6.95 -1.54 23.73
C PHE A 118 -6.10 -2.35 24.72
N ASN A 119 -6.72 -3.19 25.56
CA ASN A 119 -6.00 -4.05 26.49
C ASN A 119 -5.71 -5.41 25.87
N ALA A 120 -4.42 -5.75 25.78
CA ALA A 120 -3.96 -7.04 25.25
C ALA A 120 -4.38 -8.26 26.09
N ALA A 121 -4.93 -8.06 27.30
CA ALA A 121 -5.57 -9.11 28.08
C ALA A 121 -7.02 -9.42 27.65
N THR A 122 -7.55 -8.69 26.66
CA THR A 122 -8.86 -8.95 26.03
C THR A 122 -8.69 -9.63 24.68
N ASP A 123 -9.78 -10.05 24.06
CA ASP A 123 -9.82 -10.61 22.70
C ASP A 123 -9.64 -9.55 21.60
N GLY A 124 -9.62 -8.26 21.95
CA GLY A 124 -9.45 -7.17 20.99
C GLY A 124 -10.73 -6.84 20.19
N ASP A 125 -11.79 -7.62 20.36
CA ASP A 125 -13.10 -7.41 19.74
C ASP A 125 -13.71 -6.08 20.23
N TRP A 126 -13.86 -5.12 19.32
CA TRP A 126 -14.48 -3.84 19.63
C TRP A 126 -15.78 -3.62 18.84
N ARG A 127 -16.89 -3.63 19.58
CA ARG A 127 -18.25 -3.55 19.03
C ARG A 127 -18.98 -2.30 19.50
N VAL A 128 -20.07 -1.97 18.81
CA VAL A 128 -20.99 -0.87 19.13
C VAL A 128 -21.35 -0.87 20.62
N GLY A 129 -21.24 0.31 21.25
CA GLY A 129 -21.46 0.52 22.68
C GLY A 129 -20.23 0.25 23.55
N GLY A 130 -19.19 -0.40 23.02
CA GLY A 130 -17.93 -0.62 23.72
C GLY A 130 -17.05 0.63 23.74
N SER A 131 -16.29 0.80 24.82
CA SER A 131 -15.28 1.85 24.96
C SER A 131 -13.91 1.25 25.22
N ALA A 132 -12.89 1.82 24.60
CA ALA A 132 -11.49 1.48 24.82
C ALA A 132 -10.74 2.74 25.27
N SER A 133 -9.85 2.61 26.25
CA SER A 133 -9.13 3.77 26.81
C SER A 133 -7.70 3.45 27.18
N PHE A 134 -6.86 4.48 27.17
CA PHE A 134 -5.51 4.44 27.74
C PHE A 134 -5.22 5.78 28.42
N ARG A 135 -4.12 5.80 29.17
CA ARG A 135 -3.63 6.98 29.89
C ARG A 135 -2.21 7.30 29.46
N VAL A 136 -1.98 8.55 29.07
CA VAL A 136 -0.66 9.03 28.64
C VAL A 136 0.14 9.39 29.90
N ALA A 137 1.35 8.86 30.03
CA ALA A 137 2.19 9.19 31.18
C ALA A 137 2.94 10.51 30.95
N GLU A 138 3.28 11.22 32.03
CA GLU A 138 4.12 12.44 32.01
C GLU A 138 5.50 12.25 31.33
N THR A 139 5.94 11.01 31.16
CA THR A 139 7.16 10.64 30.45
C THR A 139 7.04 10.70 28.92
N ASN A 140 5.84 10.97 28.40
CA ASN A 140 5.55 11.23 26.99
C ASN A 140 5.43 12.74 26.76
N ASP A 141 5.55 13.14 25.51
CA ASP A 141 5.53 14.55 25.12
C ASP A 141 4.90 14.68 23.73
N PRO A 142 4.07 15.70 23.45
CA PRO A 142 3.53 16.70 24.40
C PRO A 142 2.63 16.10 25.50
N ALA A 143 2.52 16.79 26.62
CA ALA A 143 1.64 16.40 27.73
C ALA A 143 0.16 16.52 27.36
N VAL A 144 -0.65 15.56 27.81
CA VAL A 144 -2.11 15.60 27.71
C VAL A 144 -2.65 16.18 29.02
N GLU A 145 -3.12 17.42 28.97
CA GLU A 145 -3.56 18.18 30.14
C GLU A 145 -4.85 18.96 29.83
N PRO A 146 -5.69 19.27 30.84
CA PRO A 146 -6.92 20.02 30.65
C PRO A 146 -6.75 21.31 29.83
N GLY A 147 -7.64 21.54 28.87
CA GLY A 147 -7.63 22.69 27.97
C GLY A 147 -6.81 22.51 26.69
N ARG A 148 -6.04 21.42 26.55
CA ARG A 148 -5.36 21.07 25.31
C ARG A 148 -6.31 20.36 24.35
N THR A 149 -6.09 20.51 23.05
CA THR A 149 -6.82 19.79 22.00
C THR A 149 -6.11 18.47 21.72
N VAL A 150 -6.85 17.37 21.72
CA VAL A 150 -6.34 16.03 21.37
C VAL A 150 -7.01 15.58 20.08
N THR A 151 -6.19 15.20 19.11
CA THR A 151 -6.63 14.56 17.87
C THR A 151 -6.23 13.09 17.90
N VAL A 152 -7.17 12.19 17.65
CA VAL A 152 -6.94 10.75 17.54
C VAL A 152 -7.31 10.27 16.14
N GLU A 153 -6.35 9.69 15.44
CA GLU A 153 -6.56 8.99 14.18
C GLU A 153 -6.60 7.48 14.45
N VAL A 154 -7.59 6.82 13.86
CA VAL A 154 -7.77 5.37 13.95
C VAL A 154 -7.77 4.83 12.53
N SER A 155 -6.95 3.81 12.28
CA SER A 155 -6.87 3.10 11.00
C SER A 155 -6.78 1.60 11.22
N VAL A 156 -7.23 0.82 10.23
CA VAL A 156 -7.11 -0.65 10.17
C VAL A 156 -6.23 -0.97 8.97
N ASP A 157 -5.13 -1.69 9.16
CA ASP A 157 -4.17 -2.02 8.09
C ASP A 157 -3.71 -0.81 7.25
N GLY A 158 -3.57 0.35 7.90
CA GLY A 158 -3.20 1.61 7.26
C GLY A 158 -4.33 2.33 6.51
N LEU A 159 -5.54 1.75 6.47
CA LEU A 159 -6.73 2.39 5.91
C LEU A 159 -7.44 3.23 6.99
N PRO A 160 -7.68 4.54 6.76
CA PRO A 160 -8.27 5.41 7.77
C PRO A 160 -9.74 5.03 8.04
N VAL A 161 -10.07 4.88 9.33
CA VAL A 161 -11.44 4.65 9.82
C VAL A 161 -12.05 5.95 10.33
N ALA A 162 -11.32 6.68 11.18
CA ALA A 162 -11.79 7.94 11.74
C ALA A 162 -10.64 8.88 12.14
N THR A 163 -10.91 10.18 12.05
CA THR A 163 -10.13 11.23 12.71
C THR A 163 -11.06 11.95 13.68
N LEU A 164 -10.71 11.94 14.96
CA LEU A 164 -11.53 12.45 16.06
C LEU A 164 -10.77 13.57 16.76
N GLU A 165 -11.48 14.58 17.22
CA GLU A 165 -10.90 15.70 17.96
C GLU A 165 -11.75 16.04 19.17
N THR A 166 -11.10 16.40 20.28
CA THR A 166 -11.75 16.89 21.49
C THR A 166 -10.83 17.79 22.30
N VAL A 167 -11.37 18.50 23.28
CA VAL A 167 -10.59 19.23 24.28
C VAL A 167 -10.51 18.38 25.54
N VAL A 168 -9.34 18.33 26.18
CA VAL A 168 -9.16 17.63 27.44
C VAL A 168 -9.93 18.36 28.54
N GLU A 169 -10.84 17.65 29.20
CA GLU A 169 -11.59 18.15 30.35
C GLU A 169 -10.82 17.89 31.67
N PRO A 170 -10.99 18.74 32.70
CA PRO A 170 -10.55 18.41 34.05
C PRO A 170 -11.44 17.31 34.65
N ARG A 171 -10.89 16.57 35.62
CA ARG A 171 -11.62 15.55 36.39
C ARG A 171 -12.90 16.02 37.10
#